data_AF-A0A9J7BRQ9-F1
#
_entry.id   AF-A0A9J7BRQ9-F1
#
_cell.length_a   1.000
_cell.length_b   1.000
_cell.length_c   1.000
_cell.angle_alpha   90.00
_cell.angle_beta   90.00
_cell.angle_gamma   90.00
#
_symmetry.space_group_name_H-M   'P 1'
#
loop_
_entity.id
_entity.type
_entity.pdbx_description
1 polymer ?
#
loop_
_entity_poly.entity_id
_entity_poly.type
_entity_poly.pdbx_seq_one_letter_code
_entity_poly.pdbx_strand_id
1 'polypeptide(L)'
;MQDIIQRANVGRATFYLHYDNKEDLLGSGFSGLQAELRERQKALRERGGEFDERLFAFSYHLLEHAHKHREVIPAMVGKRGGAAIQHVLRKLLADLMREEVKAMIHEKGPGSVPAEATVEFLSSGLFGLLVWWLNGRMRLSVEEMNEAFRKLAIPALKASADRRSRIDRQGNARP
;
A
#
# COMPACT_ATOMS: atom_id res chain seq x y z
N MET A 1 22.07 -3.38 16.01
CA MET A 1 22.79 -3.24 14.72
C MET A 1 23.79 -4.35 14.46
N GLN A 2 24.50 -4.87 15.47
CA GLN A 2 25.45 -5.98 15.25
C GLN A 2 24.81 -7.21 14.61
N ASP A 3 23.57 -7.58 14.97
CA ASP A 3 22.89 -8.75 14.37
C ASP A 3 22.59 -8.61 12.87
N ILE A 4 22.34 -7.38 12.40
CA ILE A 4 22.08 -7.08 10.97
C ILE A 4 23.39 -7.09 10.19
N ILE A 5 24.45 -6.52 10.76
CA ILE A 5 25.80 -6.46 10.17
C ILE A 5 26.41 -7.86 10.08
N GLN A 6 26.21 -8.71 11.09
CA GLN A 6 26.63 -10.11 11.07
C GLN A 6 25.83 -10.95 10.06
N ARG A 7 24.50 -10.78 9.96
CA ARG A 7 23.69 -11.53 8.98
C ARG A 7 23.91 -11.09 7.53
N ALA A 8 24.27 -9.83 7.31
CA ALA A 8 24.58 -9.31 5.98
C ALA A 8 26.04 -9.58 5.54
N ASN A 9 26.88 -10.10 6.43
CA ASN A 9 28.32 -10.37 6.20
C ASN A 9 29.09 -9.16 5.62
N VAL A 10 28.79 -7.95 6.09
CA VAL A 10 29.44 -6.71 5.66
C VAL A 10 30.24 -6.09 6.81
N GLY A 11 31.43 -5.55 6.53
CA GLY A 11 32.22 -4.86 7.56
C GLY A 11 31.51 -3.61 8.09
N ARG A 12 31.63 -3.34 9.41
CA ARG A 12 31.02 -2.16 10.08
C ARG A 12 31.33 -0.83 9.36
N ALA A 13 32.56 -0.67 8.87
CA ALA A 13 33.00 0.54 8.16
C ALA A 13 32.28 0.71 6.80
N THR A 14 32.00 -0.39 6.09
CA THR A 14 31.28 -0.38 4.80
C THR A 14 29.79 -0.12 4.98
N PHE A 15 29.20 -0.59 6.09
CA PHE A 15 27.80 -0.33 6.43
C PHE A 15 27.53 1.17 6.70
N TYR A 16 28.35 1.79 7.55
CA TYR A 16 28.26 3.23 7.86
C TYR A 16 28.73 4.14 6.71
N LEU A 17 29.34 3.57 5.66
CA LEU A 17 29.69 4.31 4.44
C LEU A 17 28.46 4.62 3.58
N HIS A 18 27.36 3.86 3.77
CA HIS A 18 26.14 3.97 2.97
C HIS A 18 24.90 4.33 3.80
N TYR A 19 24.91 4.10 5.12
CA TYR A 19 23.76 4.33 5.99
C TYR A 19 24.18 4.86 7.36
N ASP A 20 23.68 6.05 7.74
CA ASP A 20 24.03 6.70 9.00
C ASP A 20 23.46 5.94 10.22
N ASN A 21 22.33 5.25 10.04
CA ASN A 21 21.70 4.45 11.07
C ASN A 21 20.76 3.36 10.50
N LYS A 22 20.12 2.59 11.38
CA LYS A 22 19.15 1.55 10.99
C LYS A 22 17.95 2.13 10.22
N GLU A 23 17.51 3.33 10.56
CA GLU A 23 16.34 3.96 9.95
C GLU A 23 16.65 4.41 8.52
N ASP A 24 17.87 4.86 8.24
CA ASP A 24 18.36 5.18 6.89
C ASP A 24 18.46 3.95 5.98
N LEU A 25 19.00 2.84 6.49
CA LEU A 25 19.00 1.56 5.77
C LEU A 25 17.59 1.12 5.41
N LEU A 26 16.65 1.29 6.34
CA LEU A 26 15.26 0.91 6.12
C LEU A 26 14.58 1.87 5.15
N GLY A 27 14.83 3.16 5.27
CA GLY A 27 14.35 4.19 4.36
C GLY A 27 14.79 3.94 2.92
N SER A 28 16.05 3.59 2.69
CA SER A 28 16.56 3.25 1.36
C SER A 28 15.92 1.98 0.81
N GLY A 29 15.78 0.93 1.64
CA GLY A 29 15.11 -0.31 1.26
C GLY A 29 13.64 -0.10 0.87
N PHE A 30 12.89 0.69 1.67
CA PHE A 30 11.51 1.05 1.33
C PHE A 30 11.41 1.92 0.09
N SER A 31 12.38 2.81 -0.15
CA SER A 31 12.41 3.64 -1.37
C SER A 31 12.62 2.78 -2.61
N GLY A 32 13.52 1.78 -2.54
CA GLY A 32 13.71 0.79 -3.60
C GLY A 32 12.44 -0.03 -3.87
N LEU A 33 11.79 -0.52 -2.80
CA LEU A 33 10.50 -1.22 -2.91
C LEU A 33 9.43 -0.34 -3.55
N GLN A 34 9.33 0.93 -3.13
CA GLN A 34 8.37 1.87 -3.70
C GLN A 34 8.59 2.07 -5.20
N ALA A 35 9.84 2.25 -5.64
CA ALA A 35 10.19 2.39 -7.05
C ALA A 35 9.79 1.14 -7.86
N GLU A 36 10.12 -0.06 -7.36
CA GLU A 36 9.76 -1.33 -8.00
C GLU A 36 8.24 -1.48 -8.13
N LEU A 37 7.49 -1.20 -7.07
CA LEU A 37 6.03 -1.29 -7.06
C LEU A 37 5.38 -0.33 -8.06
N ARG A 38 5.91 0.92 -8.15
CA ARG A 38 5.43 1.90 -9.13
C ARG A 38 5.72 1.47 -10.56
N GLU A 39 6.92 0.96 -10.83
CA GLU A 39 7.30 0.50 -12.17
C GLU A 39 6.40 -0.65 -12.64
N ARG A 40 6.15 -1.64 -11.77
CA ARG A 40 5.23 -2.75 -12.06
C ARG A 40 3.81 -2.27 -12.31
N GLN A 41 3.31 -1.36 -11.49
CA GLN A 41 1.97 -0.77 -11.67
C GLN A 41 1.87 -0.02 -13.00
N LYS A 42 2.90 0.76 -13.35
CA LYS A 42 2.96 1.48 -14.63
C LYS A 42 2.98 0.53 -15.82
N ALA A 43 3.80 -0.51 -15.79
CA ALA A 43 3.87 -1.51 -16.85
C ALA A 43 2.52 -2.20 -17.08
N LEU A 44 1.78 -2.50 -16.01
CA LEU A 44 0.42 -3.06 -16.11
C LEU A 44 -0.59 -2.06 -16.69
N ARG A 45 -0.45 -0.77 -16.39
CA ARG A 45 -1.27 0.29 -17.01
C ARG A 45 -1.03 0.40 -18.51
N GLU A 46 0.22 0.28 -18.95
CA GLU A 46 0.61 0.37 -20.36
C GLU A 46 0.17 -0.85 -21.18
N ARG A 47 0.08 -2.04 -20.57
CA ARG A 47 -0.30 -3.30 -21.24
C ARG A 47 -1.78 -3.39 -21.65
N GLY A 48 -2.65 -2.50 -21.20
CA GLY A 48 -4.10 -2.59 -21.46
C GLY A 48 -4.81 -3.55 -20.48
N GLY A 49 -6.03 -4.00 -20.80
CA GLY A 49 -6.87 -4.84 -19.94
C GLY A 49 -8.08 -4.16 -19.31
N GLU A 50 -8.87 -4.89 -18.53
CA GLU A 50 -10.03 -4.33 -17.82
C GLU A 50 -9.57 -3.32 -16.77
N PHE A 51 -10.34 -2.26 -16.58
CA PHE A 51 -9.97 -1.18 -15.67
C PHE A 51 -9.79 -1.67 -14.22
N ASP A 52 -10.72 -2.51 -13.77
CA ASP A 52 -10.71 -3.09 -12.43
C ASP A 52 -9.54 -4.06 -12.22
N GLU A 53 -9.03 -4.70 -13.28
CA GLU A 53 -7.88 -5.62 -13.19
C GLU A 53 -6.59 -4.85 -12.88
N ARG A 54 -6.46 -3.64 -13.41
CA ARG A 54 -5.28 -2.79 -13.19
C ARG A 54 -5.30 -2.06 -11.85
N LEU A 55 -6.48 -1.80 -11.29
CA LEU A 55 -6.60 -1.12 -10.00
C LEU A 55 -5.84 -1.85 -8.91
N PHE A 56 -5.00 -1.10 -8.19
CA PHE A 56 -4.20 -1.59 -7.07
C PHE A 56 -3.35 -2.83 -7.38
N ALA A 57 -2.92 -3.06 -8.62
CA ALA A 57 -2.14 -4.26 -8.94
C ALA A 57 -0.80 -4.34 -8.18
N PHE A 58 -0.25 -3.20 -7.75
CA PHE A 58 0.88 -3.14 -6.82
C PHE A 58 0.67 -3.93 -5.52
N SER A 59 -0.59 -4.09 -5.07
CA SER A 59 -0.90 -4.68 -3.75
C SER A 59 -0.48 -6.15 -3.65
N TYR A 60 -0.58 -6.92 -4.74
CA TYR A 60 -0.07 -8.29 -4.78
C TYR A 60 1.44 -8.34 -4.51
N HIS A 61 2.22 -7.53 -5.23
CA HIS A 61 3.68 -7.51 -5.08
C HIS A 61 4.12 -6.99 -3.70
N LEU A 62 3.40 -6.03 -3.15
CA LEU A 62 3.61 -5.58 -1.78
C LEU A 62 3.40 -6.73 -0.77
N LEU A 63 2.29 -7.47 -0.90
CA LEU A 63 1.96 -8.60 -0.03
C LEU A 63 2.94 -9.76 -0.20
N GLU A 64 3.37 -10.03 -1.43
CA GLU A 64 4.40 -11.01 -1.75
C GLU A 64 5.73 -10.64 -1.08
N HIS A 65 6.14 -9.38 -1.18
CA HIS A 65 7.34 -8.88 -0.50
C HIS A 65 7.23 -9.06 1.02
N ALA A 66 6.09 -8.68 1.61
CA ALA A 66 5.85 -8.89 3.03
C ALA A 66 5.93 -10.37 3.44
N HIS A 67 5.40 -11.27 2.61
CA HIS A 67 5.43 -12.71 2.86
C HIS A 67 6.85 -13.29 2.79
N LYS A 68 7.64 -12.87 1.80
CA LYS A 68 9.06 -13.27 1.64
C LYS A 68 9.91 -12.82 2.83
N HIS A 69 9.60 -11.66 3.42
CA HIS A 69 10.36 -11.07 4.53
C HIS A 69 9.70 -11.22 5.91
N ARG A 70 8.69 -12.10 6.04
CA ARG A 70 7.85 -12.28 7.24
C ARG A 70 8.61 -12.57 8.54
N GLU A 71 9.81 -13.16 8.46
CA GLU A 71 10.62 -13.46 9.65
C GLU A 71 11.35 -12.23 10.21
N VAL A 72 11.54 -11.21 9.38
CA VAL A 72 12.23 -9.97 9.74
C VAL A 72 11.23 -8.92 10.25
N ILE A 73 9.99 -8.94 9.76
CA ILE A 73 8.96 -7.94 10.07
C ILE A 73 8.61 -7.88 11.58
N PRO A 74 8.43 -8.98 12.33
CA PRO A 74 8.18 -8.92 13.78
C PRO A 74 9.33 -8.27 14.56
N ALA A 75 10.58 -8.50 14.14
CA ALA A 75 11.76 -7.87 14.73
C ALA A 75 11.89 -6.38 14.36
N MET A 76 11.26 -5.93 13.27
CA MET A 76 11.18 -4.54 12.85
C MET A 76 10.09 -3.76 13.60
N VAL A 77 8.96 -4.40 13.94
CA VAL A 77 7.79 -3.75 14.55
C VAL A 77 7.89 -3.61 16.09
N GLY A 78 8.99 -4.05 16.71
CA GLY A 78 9.24 -3.99 18.16
C GLY A 78 9.40 -2.59 18.78
N LYS A 79 9.22 -2.54 20.11
CA LYS A 79 8.83 -1.41 21.01
C LYS A 79 9.53 -0.04 20.91
N ARG A 80 10.56 0.18 20.09
CA ARG A 80 11.19 1.52 19.92
C ARG A 80 11.52 1.90 18.48
N GLY A 81 11.87 0.94 17.60
CA GLY A 81 12.11 1.20 16.17
C GLY A 81 10.88 1.01 15.28
N GLY A 82 9.79 0.42 15.79
CA GLY A 82 8.59 0.13 15.03
C GLY A 82 7.83 1.37 14.57
N ALA A 83 7.84 2.48 15.34
CA ALA A 83 7.06 3.67 15.01
C ALA A 83 7.57 4.38 13.74
N ALA A 84 8.89 4.56 13.62
CA ALA A 84 9.51 5.15 12.43
C ALA A 84 9.24 4.30 11.17
N ILE A 85 9.37 2.98 11.29
CA ILE A 85 9.12 2.03 10.19
C ILE A 85 7.64 2.05 9.78
N GLN A 86 6.72 2.08 10.74
CA GLN A 86 5.30 2.23 10.45
C GLN A 86 5.00 3.55 9.75
N HIS A 87 5.64 4.64 10.14
CA HIS A 87 5.49 5.93 9.48
C HIS A 87 5.95 5.88 8.02
N VAL A 88 7.14 5.33 7.75
CA VAL A 88 7.67 5.14 6.39
C VAL A 88 6.74 4.28 5.56
N LEU A 89 6.27 3.15 6.11
CA LEU A 89 5.36 2.25 5.40
C LEU A 89 4.01 2.93 5.10
N ARG A 90 3.41 3.63 6.07
CA ARG A 90 2.16 4.38 5.83
C ARG A 90 2.32 5.42 4.71
N LYS A 91 3.43 6.17 4.73
CA LYS A 91 3.75 7.14 3.67
C LYS A 91 3.87 6.47 2.30
N LEU A 92 4.61 5.36 2.21
CA LEU A 92 4.75 4.57 0.98
C LEU A 92 3.38 4.13 0.45
N LEU A 93 2.52 3.59 1.31
CA LEU A 93 1.18 3.14 0.91
C LEU A 93 0.30 4.30 0.44
N ALA A 94 0.31 5.43 1.15
CA ALA A 94 -0.43 6.62 0.75
C ALA A 94 0.05 7.15 -0.60
N ASP A 95 1.35 7.14 -0.85
CA ASP A 95 1.97 7.60 -2.08
C ASP A 95 1.68 6.70 -3.29
N LEU A 96 1.57 5.39 -3.10
CA LEU A 96 1.07 4.45 -4.12
C LEU A 96 -0.43 4.67 -4.37
N MET A 97 -1.21 4.80 -3.30
CA MET A 97 -2.64 4.98 -3.36
C MET A 97 -3.05 6.27 -4.08
N ARG A 98 -2.30 7.35 -3.87
CA ARG A 98 -2.52 8.65 -4.53
C ARG A 98 -2.48 8.55 -6.05
N GLU A 99 -1.61 7.69 -6.60
CA GLU A 99 -1.55 7.48 -8.06
C GLU A 99 -2.75 6.72 -8.61
N GLU A 100 -3.35 5.83 -7.82
CA GLU A 100 -4.58 5.12 -8.18
C GLU A 100 -5.80 6.06 -8.10
N VAL A 101 -5.90 6.82 -7.02
CA VAL A 101 -7.01 7.75 -6.79
C VAL A 101 -7.00 8.88 -7.83
N LYS A 102 -5.84 9.44 -8.16
CA LYS A 102 -5.70 10.47 -9.21
C LYS A 102 -6.14 9.97 -10.59
N ALA A 103 -5.91 8.68 -10.88
CA ALA A 103 -6.33 8.09 -12.15
C ALA A 103 -7.87 7.88 -12.23
N MET A 104 -8.59 8.00 -11.11
CA MET A 104 -10.04 7.80 -11.05
C MET A 104 -10.83 9.08 -10.84
N ILE A 105 -10.36 9.94 -9.94
CA ILE A 105 -11.08 11.15 -9.55
C ILE A 105 -10.55 12.33 -10.38
N HIS A 106 -11.10 12.48 -11.59
CA HIS A 106 -10.75 13.58 -12.50
C HIS A 106 -11.55 14.86 -12.24
N GLU A 107 -12.78 14.76 -11.71
CA GLU A 107 -13.64 15.93 -11.47
C GLU A 107 -14.33 15.90 -10.11
N LYS A 108 -14.24 17.02 -9.38
CA LYS A 108 -14.92 17.26 -8.10
C LYS A 108 -16.39 17.57 -8.36
N GLY A 109 -17.20 16.54 -8.59
CA GLY A 109 -18.65 16.68 -8.56
C GLY A 109 -19.13 17.12 -7.17
N PRO A 110 -20.22 17.89 -7.04
CA PRO A 110 -20.81 18.20 -5.74
C PRO A 110 -21.11 16.88 -4.98
N GLY A 111 -20.55 16.74 -3.79
CA GLY A 111 -20.74 15.55 -2.93
C GLY A 111 -19.72 14.41 -3.11
N SER A 112 -18.70 14.55 -3.95
CA SER A 112 -17.56 13.61 -3.97
C SER A 112 -16.78 13.64 -2.66
N VAL A 113 -16.27 12.49 -2.21
CA VAL A 113 -15.35 12.45 -1.07
C VAL A 113 -14.05 13.14 -1.49
N PRO A 114 -13.41 13.98 -0.62
CA PRO A 114 -12.12 14.55 -0.94
C PRO A 114 -11.10 13.46 -1.30
N ALA A 115 -10.40 13.61 -2.42
CA ALA A 115 -9.43 12.61 -2.90
C ALA A 115 -8.41 12.20 -1.81
N GLU A 116 -7.98 13.16 -0.99
CA GLU A 116 -7.07 12.89 0.13
C GLU A 116 -7.68 11.99 1.21
N ALA A 117 -8.96 12.18 1.52
CA ALA A 117 -9.67 11.32 2.46
C ALA A 117 -9.82 9.90 1.89
N THR A 118 -10.03 9.75 0.59
CA THR A 118 -10.01 8.44 -0.08
C THR A 118 -8.63 7.79 -0.01
N VAL A 119 -7.55 8.55 -0.27
CA VAL A 119 -6.16 8.07 -0.15
C VAL A 119 -5.88 7.59 1.27
N GLU A 120 -6.25 8.38 2.27
CA GLU A 120 -6.04 8.03 3.68
C GLU A 120 -6.82 6.76 4.06
N PHE A 121 -8.11 6.69 3.71
CA PHE A 121 -8.94 5.52 4.00
C PHE A 121 -8.38 4.23 3.39
N LEU A 122 -8.08 4.24 2.09
CA LEU A 122 -7.60 3.05 1.39
C LEU A 122 -6.20 2.63 1.85
N SER A 123 -5.28 3.59 2.06
CA SER A 123 -3.92 3.30 2.51
C SER A 123 -3.89 2.79 3.96
N SER A 124 -4.68 3.39 4.85
CA SER A 124 -4.85 2.89 6.23
C SER A 124 -5.54 1.52 6.26
N GLY A 125 -6.51 1.26 5.37
CA GLY A 125 -7.14 -0.04 5.22
C GLY A 125 -6.15 -1.14 4.80
N LEU A 126 -5.33 -0.87 3.78
CA LEU A 126 -4.27 -1.79 3.33
C LEU A 126 -3.23 -2.04 4.44
N PHE A 127 -2.80 -0.98 5.12
CA PHE A 127 -1.88 -1.09 6.25
C PHE A 127 -2.48 -1.96 7.37
N GLY A 128 -3.75 -1.75 7.71
CA GLY A 128 -4.46 -2.53 8.73
C GLY A 128 -4.55 -4.01 8.39
N LEU A 129 -4.90 -4.34 7.14
CA LEU A 129 -4.93 -5.72 6.65
C LEU A 129 -3.55 -6.37 6.70
N LEU A 130 -2.51 -5.65 6.30
CA LEU A 130 -1.13 -6.13 6.35
C LEU A 130 -0.71 -6.49 7.79
N VAL A 131 -0.95 -5.58 8.74
CA VAL A 131 -0.65 -5.82 10.16
C VAL A 131 -1.46 -6.99 10.72
N TRP A 132 -2.75 -7.07 10.39
CA TRP A 132 -3.61 -8.17 10.82
C TRP A 132 -3.12 -9.51 10.27
N TRP A 133 -2.77 -9.58 9.00
CA TRP A 133 -2.27 -10.78 8.34
C TRP A 133 -0.93 -11.24 8.93
N LEU A 134 -0.01 -10.31 9.18
CA LEU A 134 1.27 -10.56 9.85
C LEU A 134 1.07 -11.15 11.25
N ASN A 135 0.23 -10.52 12.08
CA ASN A 135 -0.04 -10.96 13.44
C ASN A 135 -0.78 -12.30 13.48
N GLY A 136 -1.61 -12.58 12.47
CA GLY A 136 -2.32 -13.83 12.28
C GLY A 136 -1.48 -14.99 11.74
N ARG A 137 -0.14 -14.85 11.69
CA ARG A 137 0.81 -15.82 11.11
C ARG A 137 0.57 -16.11 9.62
N MET A 138 0.01 -15.16 8.88
CA MET A 138 -0.21 -15.25 7.44
C MET A 138 -0.96 -16.52 6.99
N ARG A 139 -2.09 -16.83 7.65
CA ARG A 139 -2.90 -18.01 7.31
C ARG A 139 -3.51 -18.00 5.92
N LEU A 140 -3.78 -16.80 5.40
CA LEU A 140 -4.22 -16.61 4.02
C LEU A 140 -3.01 -16.57 3.09
N SER A 141 -3.15 -17.09 1.88
CA SER A 141 -2.14 -16.94 0.82
C SER A 141 -2.00 -15.48 0.40
N VAL A 142 -0.93 -15.16 -0.34
CA VAL A 142 -0.73 -13.82 -0.91
C VAL A 142 -1.91 -13.45 -1.82
N GLU A 143 -2.36 -14.40 -2.64
CA GLU A 143 -3.48 -14.28 -3.57
C GLU A 143 -4.79 -14.02 -2.82
N GLU A 144 -5.08 -14.80 -1.77
CA GLU A 144 -6.29 -14.65 -0.95
C GLU A 144 -6.34 -13.30 -0.24
N MET A 145 -5.20 -12.85 0.31
CA MET A 145 -5.09 -11.55 0.98
C MET A 145 -5.24 -10.39 -0.02
N ASN A 146 -4.61 -10.50 -1.18
CA ASN A 146 -4.72 -9.53 -2.27
C ASN A 146 -6.17 -9.41 -2.75
N GLU A 147 -6.83 -10.55 -2.96
CA GLU A 147 -8.23 -10.59 -3.38
C GLU A 147 -9.16 -9.98 -2.33
N ALA A 148 -8.95 -10.30 -1.04
CA ALA A 148 -9.71 -9.70 0.05
C ALA A 148 -9.55 -8.17 0.08
N PHE A 149 -8.33 -7.67 -0.07
CA PHE A 149 -8.09 -6.22 -0.16
C PHE A 149 -8.80 -5.59 -1.35
N ARG A 150 -8.65 -6.15 -2.56
CA ARG A 150 -9.25 -5.61 -3.79
C ARG A 150 -10.78 -5.59 -3.73
N LYS A 151 -11.40 -6.65 -3.20
CA LYS A 151 -12.85 -6.75 -2.98
C LYS A 151 -13.40 -5.63 -2.09
N LEU A 152 -12.60 -5.10 -1.15
CA LEU A 152 -12.98 -3.99 -0.28
C LEU A 152 -12.63 -2.63 -0.90
N ALA A 153 -11.44 -2.52 -1.48
CA ALA A 153 -10.88 -1.25 -1.95
C ALA A 153 -11.52 -0.74 -3.24
N ILE A 154 -11.80 -1.61 -4.22
CA ILE A 154 -12.33 -1.20 -5.53
C ILE A 154 -13.74 -0.57 -5.39
N PRO A 155 -14.71 -1.19 -4.67
CA PRO A 155 -16.01 -0.57 -4.46
C PRO A 155 -15.92 0.74 -3.69
N ALA A 156 -15.04 0.83 -2.68
CA ALA A 156 -14.84 2.06 -1.91
C ALA A 156 -14.31 3.22 -2.78
N LEU A 157 -13.35 2.93 -3.67
CA LEU A 157 -12.84 3.91 -4.63
C LEU A 157 -13.95 4.39 -5.57
N LYS A 158 -14.72 3.46 -6.15
CA LYS A 158 -15.86 3.79 -7.03
C LYS A 158 -16.91 4.65 -6.32
N ALA A 159 -17.29 4.28 -5.10
CA ALA A 159 -18.26 5.04 -4.29
C ALA A 159 -17.75 6.44 -3.90
N SER A 160 -16.42 6.61 -3.76
CA SER A 160 -15.82 7.90 -3.47
C SER A 160 -15.84 8.86 -4.67
N ALA A 161 -15.79 8.30 -5.88
CA ALA A 161 -15.84 9.02 -7.14
C ALA A 161 -17.28 9.38 -7.57
N ASP A 162 -18.27 8.56 -7.20
CA ASP A 162 -19.62 8.66 -7.75
C ASP A 162 -20.67 9.05 -6.71
N ARG A 163 -21.16 10.29 -6.76
CA ARG A 163 -22.42 10.72 -6.10
C ARG A 163 -23.42 11.38 -7.05
N ARG A 164 -23.28 11.25 -8.38
CA ARG A 164 -24.33 11.70 -9.31
C ARG A 164 -25.46 10.68 -9.45
N SER A 165 -25.19 9.39 -9.30
CA SER A 165 -26.18 8.34 -9.61
C SER A 165 -27.25 8.04 -8.54
N ARG A 166 -27.07 8.50 -7.29
CA ARG A 166 -28.03 8.21 -6.19
C ARG A 166 -29.17 9.23 -6.03
N ILE A 167 -28.97 10.48 -6.41
CA ILE A 167 -30.00 11.52 -6.23
C ILE A 167 -31.02 11.48 -7.38
N ASP A 168 -30.58 11.22 -8.61
CA ASP A 168 -31.48 11.19 -9.78
C ASP A 168 -32.44 9.99 -9.78
N ARG A 169 -32.08 8.87 -9.12
CA ARG A 169 -32.98 7.69 -9.00
C ARG A 169 -34.09 7.87 -7.95
N GLN A 170 -33.95 8.79 -7.00
CA GLN A 170 -35.02 9.10 -6.03
C GLN A 170 -35.97 10.21 -6.51
N GLY A 171 -35.58 10.99 -7.54
CA GLY A 171 -36.43 12.04 -8.12
C GLY A 171 -37.48 11.55 -9.12
N ASN A 172 -37.33 10.33 -9.67
CA ASN A 172 -38.23 9.81 -10.72
C ASN A 172 -39.26 8.78 -10.23
N ALA A 173 -39.50 8.72 -8.92
CA ALA A 173 -40.52 7.89 -8.31
C ALA A 173 -41.54 8.78 -7.57
N ARG A 174 -42.39 9.46 -8.33
CA ARG A 174 -43.72 9.85 -7.84
C ARG A 174 -44.76 9.54 -8.93
N PRO A 175 -45.93 9.02 -8.52
CA PRO A 175 -46.90 8.36 -9.40
C PRO A 175 -47.62 9.32 -10.35
#